data_AF-A0ABD5TMU8-F1
#
_entry.id   AF-A0ABD5TMU8-F1
#
_cell.length_a   1.000
_cell.length_b   1.000
_cell.length_c   1.000
_cell.angle_alpha   90.00
_cell.angle_beta   90.00
_cell.angle_gamma   90.00
#
_symmetry.space_group_name_H-M   'P 1'
#
loop_
_entity.id
_entity.type
_entity.pdbx_description
1 polymer ?
#
loop_
_entity_poly.entity_id
_entity_poly.type
_entity_poly.pdbx_seq_one_letter_code
_entity_poly.pdbx_strand_id
1 'polypeptide(L)'
;MGPDDDRLPIVDSRTDVIDSTCSLLRNRDRRYALYYLLAQERVPIEELTDVVTGWTRATDFGLADRQLREQVRLELYHQHIPAMQRAGLVRYDPDSGVVAVAECPELVRSFIRLARRMETTDAGRSDSEPYRDAGPGSTPANGS
;
A
#
# COMPACT_ATOMS: atom_id res chain seq x y z
N MET A 1 -20.63 -14.87 48.65
CA MET A 1 -20.30 -13.78 47.72
C MET A 1 -18.99 -14.20 47.05
N GLY A 2 -19.08 -14.94 45.93
CA GLY A 2 -17.91 -15.51 45.27
C GLY A 2 -17.19 -14.47 44.41
N PRO A 3 -15.86 -14.55 44.25
CA PRO A 3 -15.15 -13.87 43.18
C PRO A 3 -15.34 -14.67 41.89
N ASP A 4 -16.57 -14.68 41.38
CA ASP A 4 -16.84 -15.09 40.02
C ASP A 4 -16.74 -13.84 39.15
N ASP A 5 -16.03 -14.00 38.04
CA ASP A 5 -16.01 -13.11 36.87
C ASP A 5 -14.82 -12.14 36.72
N ASP A 6 -13.61 -12.65 36.97
CA ASP A 6 -12.40 -12.16 36.28
C ASP A 6 -12.07 -13.07 35.08
N ARG A 7 -13.11 -13.52 34.37
CA ARG A 7 -12.96 -14.11 33.04
C ARG A 7 -12.56 -12.98 32.11
N LEU A 8 -11.27 -12.84 31.86
CA LEU A 8 -10.77 -12.10 30.70
C LEU A 8 -11.63 -12.49 29.49
N PRO A 9 -12.15 -11.51 28.73
CA PRO A 9 -12.99 -11.80 27.59
C PRO A 9 -12.24 -12.77 26.70
N ILE A 10 -12.91 -13.85 26.29
CA ILE A 10 -12.42 -14.77 25.28
C ILE A 10 -12.34 -13.92 24.01
N VAL A 11 -11.21 -13.27 23.79
CA VAL A 11 -10.98 -12.46 22.61
C VAL A 11 -11.04 -13.44 21.45
N ASP A 12 -12.02 -13.26 20.57
CA ASP A 12 -12.14 -14.09 19.38
C ASP A 12 -10.88 -13.85 18.55
N SER A 13 -9.96 -14.82 18.57
CA SER A 13 -8.67 -14.74 17.89
C SER A 13 -8.82 -14.40 16.41
N ARG A 14 -10.01 -14.60 15.82
CA ARG A 14 -10.31 -14.23 14.44
C ARG A 14 -10.48 -12.72 14.27
N THR A 15 -11.12 -12.03 15.22
CA THR A 15 -11.27 -10.57 15.21
C THR A 15 -9.92 -9.90 15.45
N ASP A 16 -9.10 -10.42 16.36
CA ASP A 16 -7.74 -9.91 16.60
C ASP A 16 -6.85 -10.01 15.36
N VAL A 17 -6.98 -11.10 14.60
CA VAL A 17 -6.25 -11.28 13.33
C VAL A 17 -6.72 -10.28 12.29
N ILE A 18 -8.04 -10.02 12.20
CA ILE A 18 -8.60 -9.01 11.30
C ILE A 18 -8.11 -7.62 11.69
N ASP A 19 -8.20 -7.24 12.96
CA ASP A 19 -7.80 -5.92 13.46
C ASP A 19 -6.29 -5.70 13.32
N SER A 20 -5.48 -6.72 13.59
CA SER A 20 -4.04 -6.69 13.38
C SER A 20 -3.69 -6.53 11.90
N THR A 21 -4.40 -7.25 11.01
CA THR A 21 -4.23 -7.14 9.55
C THR A 21 -4.64 -5.76 9.06
N CYS A 22 -5.79 -5.24 9.50
CA CYS A 22 -6.28 -3.90 9.16
C CYS A 22 -5.34 -2.80 9.66
N SER A 23 -4.81 -2.93 10.88
CA SER A 23 -3.81 -2.03 11.45
C SER A 23 -2.52 -2.03 10.62
N LEU A 24 -2.08 -3.21 10.18
CA LEU A 24 -0.93 -3.34 9.31
C LEU A 24 -1.20 -2.70 7.95
N LEU A 25 -2.33 -3.00 7.32
CA LEU A 25 -2.67 -2.48 6.00
C LEU A 25 -3.09 -1.00 6.00
N ARG A 26 -3.21 -0.35 7.16
CA ARG A 26 -3.51 1.08 7.26
C ARG A 26 -2.47 1.97 6.56
N ASN A 27 -1.20 1.58 6.58
CA ASN A 27 -0.12 2.35 5.97
C ASN A 27 0.00 2.02 4.47
N ARG A 28 0.06 3.07 3.64
CA ARG A 28 0.08 2.99 2.18
C ARG A 28 1.36 2.32 1.65
N ASP A 29 2.52 2.65 2.20
CA ASP A 29 3.81 2.07 1.81
C ASP A 29 3.86 0.55 2.09
N ARG A 30 3.28 0.10 3.23
CA ARG A 30 3.12 -1.33 3.54
C ARG A 30 2.22 -2.04 2.54
N ARG A 31 1.11 -1.43 2.12
CA ARG A 31 0.22 -2.02 1.11
C ARG A 31 0.93 -2.20 -0.22
N TYR A 32 1.62 -1.17 -0.69
CA TYR A 32 2.39 -1.24 -1.94
C TYR A 32 3.51 -2.27 -1.89
N ALA A 33 4.26 -2.31 -0.78
CA ALA A 33 5.28 -3.33 -0.57
C ALA A 33 4.68 -4.74 -0.68
N LEU A 34 3.55 -4.99 0.01
CA LEU A 34 2.86 -6.28 -0.02
C LEU A 34 2.27 -6.61 -1.40
N TYR A 35 1.78 -5.63 -2.16
CA TYR A 35 1.31 -5.86 -3.53
C TYR A 35 2.42 -6.39 -4.43
N TYR A 36 3.61 -5.82 -4.32
CA TYR A 36 4.76 -6.23 -5.09
C TYR A 36 5.29 -7.60 -4.64
N LEU A 37 5.44 -7.78 -3.32
CA LEU A 37 5.88 -9.04 -2.72
C LEU A 37 4.94 -10.21 -3.04
N LEU A 38 3.62 -10.02 -3.03
CA LEU A 38 2.67 -11.08 -3.38
C LEU A 38 2.71 -11.48 -4.86
N ALA A 39 3.29 -10.64 -5.74
CA ALA A 39 3.46 -10.96 -7.15
C ALA A 39 4.78 -11.69 -7.43
N GLN A 40 5.86 -11.32 -6.75
CA GLN A 40 7.21 -11.86 -6.98
C GLN A 40 7.63 -12.95 -5.98
N GLU A 41 6.90 -13.09 -4.88
CA GLU A 41 7.16 -13.95 -3.71
C GLU A 41 8.47 -13.67 -2.93
N ARG A 42 9.54 -13.25 -3.60
CA ARG A 42 10.84 -12.90 -3.03
C ARG A 42 11.46 -11.74 -3.79
N VAL A 43 11.88 -10.71 -3.07
CA VAL A 43 12.37 -9.46 -3.65
C VAL A 43 13.50 -8.88 -2.79
N PRO A 44 14.61 -8.40 -3.38
CA PRO A 44 15.60 -7.61 -2.66
C PRO A 44 15.01 -6.34 -2.04
N ILE A 45 15.46 -5.94 -0.85
CA ILE A 45 14.98 -4.72 -0.20
C ILE A 45 15.21 -3.46 -1.04
N GLU A 46 16.29 -3.43 -1.83
CA GLU A 46 16.57 -2.34 -2.79
C GLU A 46 15.47 -2.19 -3.82
N GLU A 47 15.09 -3.30 -4.46
CA GLU A 47 14.06 -3.31 -5.49
C GLU A 47 12.69 -2.96 -4.89
N LEU A 48 12.40 -3.47 -3.69
CA LEU A 48 11.20 -3.10 -2.97
C LEU A 48 11.15 -1.60 -2.66
N THR A 49 12.28 -1.01 -2.30
CA THR A 49 12.43 0.43 -2.08
C THR A 49 12.11 1.22 -3.35
N ASP A 50 12.65 0.79 -4.49
CA ASP A 50 12.46 1.46 -5.77
C ASP A 50 10.99 1.45 -6.20
N VAL A 51 10.34 0.29 -6.09
CA VAL A 51 8.93 0.13 -6.42
C VAL A 51 8.04 0.97 -5.51
N VAL A 52 8.27 0.92 -4.19
CA VAL A 52 7.47 1.69 -3.23
C VAL A 52 7.66 3.19 -3.44
N THR A 53 8.91 3.65 -3.61
CA THR A 53 9.23 5.05 -3.93
C THR A 53 8.51 5.51 -5.19
N GLY A 54 8.58 4.70 -6.26
CA GLY A 54 7.90 4.99 -7.52
C GLY A 54 6.38 5.09 -7.36
N TRP A 55 5.74 4.19 -6.62
CA TRP A 55 4.28 4.19 -6.48
C TRP A 55 3.72 5.21 -5.50
N THR A 56 4.48 5.60 -4.47
CA THR A 56 3.97 6.50 -3.43
C THR A 56 4.34 7.96 -3.67
N ARG A 57 5.33 8.22 -4.53
CA ARG A 57 5.90 9.55 -4.76
C ARG A 57 6.00 9.95 -6.25
N ALA A 58 5.45 9.16 -7.18
CA ALA A 58 5.38 9.50 -8.61
C ALA A 58 4.71 10.87 -8.92
N THR A 59 3.95 11.44 -8.00
CA THR A 59 3.34 12.77 -8.15
C THR A 59 4.24 13.94 -7.76
N ASP A 60 5.33 13.70 -7.01
CA ASP A 60 6.23 14.75 -6.51
C ASP A 60 7.41 14.94 -7.49
N PHE A 61 7.15 15.64 -8.61
CA PHE A 61 8.18 16.04 -9.56
C PHE A 61 9.17 17.01 -8.92
N GLY A 62 10.37 16.55 -8.56
CA GLY A 62 11.50 17.45 -8.37
C GLY A 62 12.61 16.95 -7.44
N LEU A 63 13.70 16.46 -8.04
CA LEU A 63 15.08 16.60 -7.53
C LEU A 63 15.44 16.06 -6.12
N ALA A 64 14.64 15.17 -5.54
CA ALA A 64 14.94 14.50 -4.27
C ALA A 64 15.10 12.97 -4.36
N ASP A 65 15.30 12.38 -5.54
CA ASP A 65 15.20 10.91 -5.75
C ASP A 65 16.12 10.09 -4.82
N ARG A 66 17.37 10.52 -4.60
CA ARG A 66 18.30 9.77 -3.73
C ARG A 66 17.96 9.89 -2.25
N GLN A 67 17.67 11.10 -1.76
CA GLN A 67 17.36 11.31 -0.34
C GLN A 67 16.02 10.69 0.03
N LEU A 68 15.04 10.79 -0.88
CA LEU A 68 13.72 10.18 -0.73
C LEU A 68 13.81 8.66 -0.76
N ARG A 69 14.54 8.08 -1.72
CA ARG A 69 14.78 6.63 -1.78
C ARG A 69 15.44 6.13 -0.50
N GLU A 70 16.45 6.83 -0.01
CA GLU A 70 17.12 6.47 1.25
C GLU A 70 16.16 6.55 2.45
N GLN A 71 15.30 7.57 2.51
CA GLN A 71 14.28 7.65 3.53
C GLN A 71 13.29 6.46 3.46
N VAL A 72 12.77 6.15 2.28
CA VAL A 72 11.85 5.02 2.07
C VAL A 72 12.53 3.70 2.45
N ARG A 73 13.80 3.54 2.10
CA ARG A 73 14.61 2.36 2.47
C ARG A 73 14.68 2.21 3.98
N LEU A 74 14.99 3.29 4.70
CA LEU A 74 15.10 3.28 6.16
C LEU A 74 13.74 2.99 6.81
N GLU A 75 12.65 3.57 6.30
CA GLU A 75 11.29 3.30 6.77
C GLU A 75 10.89 1.83 6.52
N LEU A 76 11.23 1.29 5.34
CA LEU A 76 11.03 -0.11 5.01
C LEU A 76 11.78 -1.02 5.99
N TYR A 77 13.07 -0.77 6.16
CA TYR A 77 13.95 -1.60 6.98
C TYR A 77 13.61 -1.54 8.48
N HIS A 78 13.38 -0.35 9.03
CA HIS A 78 13.21 -0.17 10.47
C HIS A 78 11.76 -0.29 10.95
N GLN A 79 10.77 -0.01 10.09
CA GLN A 79 9.37 0.08 10.52
C GLN A 79 8.49 -0.94 9.81
N HIS A 80 8.53 -0.96 8.48
CA HIS A 80 7.54 -1.70 7.71
C HIS A 80 7.83 -3.21 7.67
N ILE A 81 9.06 -3.61 7.32
CA ILE A 81 9.46 -5.02 7.28
C ILE A 81 9.34 -5.66 8.66
N PRO A 82 9.85 -5.07 9.77
CA PRO A 82 9.68 -5.65 11.10
C PRO A 82 8.21 -5.78 11.51
N ALA A 83 7.34 -4.84 11.13
CA ALA A 83 5.91 -4.95 11.40
C ALA A 83 5.25 -6.09 10.60
N MET A 84 5.59 -6.23 9.32
CA MET A 84 5.11 -7.33 8.47
C MET A 84 5.62 -8.69 8.91
N GLN A 85 6.84 -8.75 9.44
CA GLN A 85 7.42 -9.98 9.97
C GLN A 85 6.75 -10.40 11.29
N ARG A 86 6.48 -9.45 12.20
CA ARG A 86 5.72 -9.73 13.43
C ARG A 86 4.30 -10.23 13.16
N ALA A 87 3.70 -9.79 12.06
CA ALA A 87 2.40 -10.27 11.61
C ALA A 87 2.47 -11.60 10.84
N GLY A 88 3.66 -12.18 10.65
CA GLY A 88 3.84 -13.45 9.94
C GLY A 88 3.56 -13.37 8.44
N LEU A 89 3.56 -12.18 7.83
CA LEU A 89 3.26 -11.99 6.41
C LEU A 89 4.49 -12.10 5.52
N VAL A 90 5.65 -11.70 6.06
CA VAL A 90 6.94 -11.73 5.36
C VAL A 90 8.03 -12.30 6.25
N ARG A 91 9.11 -12.75 5.63
CA ARG A 91 10.39 -13.06 6.26
C ARG A 91 11.44 -12.16 5.63
N TYR A 92 12.34 -11.64 6.44
CA TYR A 92 13.48 -10.88 5.97
C TYR A 92 14.77 -11.59 6.33
N ASP A 93 15.63 -11.76 5.33
CA ASP A 93 16.98 -12.26 5.49
C ASP A 93 17.97 -11.08 5.44
N PRO A 94 18.60 -10.70 6.57
CA PRO A 94 19.53 -9.59 6.63
C PRO A 94 20.85 -9.89 5.90
N ASP A 95 21.24 -11.15 5.74
CA ASP A 95 22.50 -11.53 5.10
C ASP A 95 22.42 -11.38 3.59
N SER A 96 21.29 -11.79 3.00
CA SER A 96 21.03 -11.64 1.57
C SER A 96 20.30 -10.34 1.19
N GLY A 97 19.74 -9.63 2.17
CA GLY A 97 18.93 -8.43 1.95
C GLY A 97 17.59 -8.73 1.24
N VAL A 98 17.10 -9.96 1.31
CA VAL A 98 15.90 -10.41 0.60
C VAL A 98 14.69 -10.42 1.54
N VAL A 99 13.59 -9.84 1.07
CA VAL A 99 12.27 -9.94 1.68
C VAL A 99 11.48 -11.01 0.93
N ALA A 100 10.92 -11.97 1.66
CA ALA A 100 10.12 -13.06 1.10
C ALA A 100 8.72 -13.08 1.72
N VAL A 101 7.71 -13.46 0.95
CA VAL A 101 6.40 -13.78 1.50
C VAL A 101 6.52 -15.02 2.40
N ALA A 102 5.90 -14.94 3.58
CA ALA A 102 5.83 -16.05 4.53
C ALA A 102 4.58 -16.92 4.25
N GLU A 103 4.10 -17.64 5.26
CA GLU A 103 2.82 -18.37 5.21
C GLU A 103 1.64 -17.38 5.36
N CYS A 104 1.52 -16.46 4.41
CA CYS A 104 0.46 -15.47 4.37
C CYS A 104 -0.89 -16.19 4.13
N PRO A 105 -1.85 -16.15 5.07
CA PRO A 105 -3.13 -16.83 4.93
C PRO A 105 -3.91 -16.35 3.70
N GLU A 106 -4.63 -17.25 3.02
CA GLU A 106 -5.38 -16.90 1.81
C GLU A 106 -6.41 -15.79 2.01
N LEU A 107 -6.98 -15.67 3.22
CA LEU A 107 -7.88 -14.57 3.58
C LEU A 107 -7.14 -13.22 3.52
N VAL A 108 -5.93 -13.15 4.08
CA VAL A 108 -5.11 -11.94 4.07
C VAL A 108 -4.64 -11.62 2.65
N ARG A 109 -4.21 -12.64 1.88
CA ARG A 109 -3.86 -12.49 0.46
C ARG A 109 -5.02 -11.92 -0.35
N SER A 110 -6.23 -12.46 -0.13
CA SER A 110 -7.46 -12.00 -0.79
C SER A 110 -7.78 -10.55 -0.44
N PHE A 111 -7.63 -10.16 0.83
CA PHE A 111 -7.86 -8.78 1.27
C PHE A 111 -6.85 -7.81 0.65
N ILE A 112 -5.57 -8.17 0.60
CA ILE A 112 -4.52 -7.36 -0.04
C ILE A 112 -4.80 -7.21 -1.55
N ARG A 113 -5.21 -8.27 -2.25
CA ARG A 113 -5.61 -8.21 -3.67
C ARG A 113 -6.81 -7.31 -3.89
N LEU A 114 -7.81 -7.35 -3.00
CA LEU A 114 -8.97 -6.48 -3.05
C LEU A 114 -8.58 -5.01 -2.85
N ALA A 115 -7.75 -4.71 -1.85
CA ALA A 115 -7.24 -3.37 -1.58
C ALA A 115 -6.50 -2.80 -2.80
N ARG A 116 -5.63 -3.59 -3.44
CA ARG A 116 -4.93 -3.21 -4.68
C ARG A 116 -5.91 -2.83 -5.78
N ARG A 117 -6.97 -3.62 -5.97
CA ARG A 117 -8.00 -3.34 -6.99
C ARG A 117 -8.71 -2.02 -6.72
N MET A 118 -9.04 -1.72 -5.47
CA MET A 118 -9.72 -0.46 -5.10
C MET A 118 -8.81 0.75 -5.34
N GLU A 119 -7.55 0.68 -4.94
CA GLU A 119 -6.59 1.78 -5.10
C GLU A 119 -6.16 2.01 -6.55
N THR A 120 -6.19 0.98 -7.38
CA THR A 120 -5.91 1.10 -8.82
C THR A 120 -7.13 1.56 -9.61
N THR A 121 -8.35 1.39 -9.06
CA THR A 121 -9.59 1.89 -9.69
C THR A 121 -9.73 3.41 -9.55
N ASP A 122 -9.08 4.04 -8.56
CA ASP A 122 -9.13 5.49 -8.35
C ASP A 122 -8.15 6.29 -9.23
N ALA A 123 -7.16 5.63 -9.84
CA ALA A 123 -6.24 6.26 -10.80
C ALA A 123 -6.88 6.62 -12.16
N GLY A 124 -8.17 6.33 -12.35
CA GLY A 124 -8.92 6.59 -13.59
C GLY A 124 -10.13 7.52 -13.47
N ARG A 125 -10.40 8.13 -12.30
CA ARG A 125 -11.57 9.03 -12.13
C ARG A 125 -11.23 10.52 -11.92
N SER A 126 -9.98 10.92 -12.14
CA SER A 126 -9.58 12.34 -12.08
C SER A 126 -9.47 13.04 -13.45
N ASP A 127 -10.00 12.44 -14.51
CA ASP A 127 -10.30 13.14 -15.77
C ASP A 127 -11.81 13.43 -15.85
N SER A 128 -12.29 14.29 -14.94
CA SER A 128 -13.64 14.86 -15.04
C SER A 128 -13.53 16.27 -15.63
N GLU A 129 -13.65 16.32 -16.95
CA GLU A 129 -14.03 17.42 -17.84
C GLU A 129 -13.23 18.75 -17.78
N PRO A 130 -12.56 19.16 -18.87
CA PRO A 130 -12.26 20.57 -19.03
C PRO A 130 -13.59 21.29 -19.24
N TYR A 131 -13.89 22.21 -18.33
CA TYR A 131 -14.83 23.31 -18.49
C TYR A 131 -14.81 23.79 -19.95
N ARG A 132 -15.77 23.33 -20.77
CA ARG A 132 -16.04 23.92 -22.09
C ARG A 132 -16.77 25.21 -21.81
N ASP A 133 -15.98 26.27 -21.65
CA ASP A 133 -16.50 27.61 -21.71
C ASP A 133 -17.15 27.80 -23.08
N ALA A 134 -18.48 27.94 -23.05
CA ALA A 134 -19.27 28.29 -24.19
C ALA A 134 -18.92 29.73 -24.57
N GLY A 135 -18.12 29.91 -25.63
CA GLY A 135 -18.09 31.21 -26.30
C GLY A 135 -19.35 31.36 -27.15
N PRO A 136 -20.23 32.34 -26.90
CA PRO A 136 -21.26 32.67 -27.87
C PRO A 136 -20.72 33.75 -28.82
N GLY A 137 -20.82 33.48 -30.12
CA GLY A 137 -20.96 34.53 -31.12
C GLY A 137 -19.84 34.60 -32.14
N SER A 138 -20.08 33.98 -33.29
CA SER A 138 -20.00 34.68 -34.58
C SER A 138 -20.70 33.84 -35.65
N THR A 139 -21.92 34.24 -35.98
CA THR A 139 -22.67 33.83 -37.19
C THR A 139 -22.14 34.65 -38.38
N PRO A 140 -22.20 34.16 -39.63
CA PRO A 140 -21.22 34.45 -40.67
C PRO A 140 -21.64 35.60 -41.59
N ALA A 141 -20.70 36.10 -42.39
CA ALA A 141 -21.00 36.92 -43.56
C ALA A 141 -20.33 36.30 -44.80
N ASN A 142 -21.20 35.79 -45.68
CA ASN A 142 -20.89 35.33 -47.03
C ASN A 142 -21.27 36.45 -48.02
N GLY A 143 -20.46 36.61 -49.08
CA GLY A 143 -20.84 37.21 -50.36
C GLY A 143 -20.75 38.74 -50.47
N SER A 144 -19.84 39.25 -51.30
CA SER A 144 -19.99 39.34 -52.77
C SER A 144 -18.68 39.81 -53.40
#